data_AF-A0A0H1BBU6-F1
#
_entry.id   AF-A0A0H1BBU6-F1
#
_cell.length_a   1.000
_cell.length_b   1.000
_cell.length_c   1.000
_cell.angle_alpha   90.00
_cell.angle_beta   90.00
_cell.angle_gamma   90.00
#
_symmetry.space_group_name_H-M   'P 1'
#
loop_
_entity.id
_entity.type
_entity.pdbx_description
1 polymer ?
#
loop_
_entity_poly.entity_id
_entity_poly.type
_entity_poly.pdbx_seq_one_letter_code
_entity_poly.pdbx_strand_id
1 'polypeptide(L)'
;MHGKPLDKVWMCLTQEHRTSICRQIAGYLEELQQLTGKQIEAINGPPVRVGGYYSRRSGPFESENDFNHFMAPDAQEYPSHDHAIHFAHGDSSPRNMLVDETSQITAALDWEWAGWFPEYCDVVRMFVDTPSKK
;
A
#
# COMPACT_ATOMS: atom_id res chain seq x y z
N MET A 1 -13.28 10.32 14.01
CA MET A 1 -12.83 10.80 12.68
C MET A 1 -14.04 10.91 11.79
N HIS A 2 -14.14 11.99 11.02
CA HIS A 2 -15.21 12.20 10.04
C HIS A 2 -14.71 11.72 8.68
N GLY A 3 -15.60 11.14 7.87
CA GLY A 3 -15.27 10.62 6.55
C GLY A 3 -15.88 9.24 6.30
N LYS A 4 -15.99 8.88 5.02
CA LYS A 4 -16.43 7.55 4.55
C LYS A 4 -15.27 6.86 3.86
N PRO A 5 -15.18 5.52 3.94
CA PRO A 5 -14.17 4.77 3.20
C PRO A 5 -14.24 5.07 1.69
N LEU A 6 -13.09 5.28 1.06
CA LEU A 6 -12.98 5.72 -0.33
C LEU A 6 -13.65 4.71 -1.28
N ASP A 7 -13.53 3.41 -1.00
CA ASP A 7 -14.18 2.35 -1.79
C ASP A 7 -15.71 2.50 -1.84
N LYS A 8 -16.34 3.03 -0.80
CA LYS A 8 -17.80 3.22 -0.73
C LYS A 8 -18.30 4.43 -1.50
N VAL A 9 -17.45 5.43 -1.68
CA VAL A 9 -17.85 6.71 -2.30
C VAL A 9 -17.25 6.91 -3.69
N TRP A 10 -16.21 6.15 -4.07
CA TRP A 10 -15.45 6.33 -5.31
C TRP A 10 -16.31 6.47 -6.56
N MET A 11 -17.31 5.59 -6.70
CA MET A 11 -18.22 5.58 -7.86
C MET A 11 -19.13 6.80 -7.95
N CYS A 12 -19.38 7.50 -6.84
CA CYS A 12 -20.20 8.70 -6.77
C CYS A 12 -19.39 10.00 -6.97
N LEU A 13 -18.05 9.92 -6.94
CA LEU A 13 -17.19 11.10 -7.10
C LEU A 13 -17.08 11.53 -8.57
N THR A 14 -16.97 12.84 -8.78
CA THR A 14 -16.64 13.43 -10.08
C THR A 14 -15.20 13.11 -10.46
N GLN A 15 -14.86 13.25 -11.74
CA GLN A 15 -13.48 13.07 -12.21
C GLN A 15 -12.51 14.04 -11.52
N GLU A 16 -12.95 15.28 -11.27
CA GLU A 16 -12.16 16.29 -10.57
C GLU A 16 -11.84 15.85 -9.13
N HIS A 17 -12.85 15.40 -8.37
CA HIS A 17 -12.65 14.93 -7.00
C HIS A 17 -11.75 13.69 -6.95
N ARG A 18 -11.94 12.73 -7.84
CA ARG A 18 -11.05 11.56 -7.95
C ARG A 18 -9.61 11.97 -8.20
N THR A 19 -9.40 12.93 -9.12
CA THR A 19 -8.06 13.43 -9.43
C THR A 19 -7.44 14.15 -8.23
N SER A 20 -8.22 14.95 -7.50
CA SER A 20 -7.78 15.59 -6.25
C SER A 20 -7.35 14.56 -5.20
N ILE A 21 -8.17 13.52 -4.99
CA ILE A 21 -7.88 12.45 -4.03
C ILE A 21 -6.62 11.67 -4.43
N CYS A 22 -6.46 11.32 -5.71
CA CYS A 22 -5.23 10.65 -6.17
C CYS A 22 -3.98 11.49 -5.89
N ARG A 23 -4.05 12.83 -6.02
CA ARG A 23 -2.91 13.71 -5.68
C ARG A 23 -2.63 13.71 -4.18
N GLN A 24 -3.66 13.73 -3.34
CA GLN A 24 -3.49 13.64 -1.89
C GLN A 24 -2.85 12.31 -1.50
N ILE A 25 -3.33 11.19 -2.06
CA ILE A 25 -2.74 9.87 -1.87
C ILE A 25 -1.26 9.87 -2.25
N ALA A 26 -0.92 10.41 -3.43
CA ALA A 26 0.47 10.49 -3.87
C ALA A 26 1.34 11.27 -2.88
N GLY A 27 0.85 12.42 -2.39
CA GLY A 27 1.54 13.19 -1.35
C GLY A 27 1.77 12.40 -0.05
N TYR A 28 0.78 11.63 0.42
CA TYR A 28 0.97 10.78 1.60
C TYR A 28 1.99 9.67 1.35
N LEU A 29 1.99 9.05 0.18
CA LEU A 29 2.99 8.04 -0.16
C LEU A 29 4.39 8.64 -0.22
N GLU A 30 4.55 9.84 -0.77
CA GLU A 30 5.82 10.58 -0.79
C GLU A 30 6.34 10.87 0.62
N GLU A 31 5.45 11.22 1.57
CA GLU A 31 5.79 11.42 2.98
C GLU A 31 6.29 10.12 3.64
N LEU A 32 5.59 9.00 3.44
CA LEU A 32 6.02 7.70 3.98
C LEU A 32 7.35 7.26 3.37
N GLN A 33 7.54 7.51 2.08
CA GLN A 33 8.79 7.21 1.36
C GLN A 33 10.00 8.04 1.84
N GLN A 34 9.81 9.12 2.59
CA GLN A 34 10.97 9.79 3.23
C GLN A 34 11.63 8.94 4.32
N LEU A 35 10.90 7.99 4.88
CA LEU A 35 11.42 7.04 5.85
C LEU A 35 12.04 5.88 5.07
N THR A 36 13.34 5.61 5.28
CA THR A 36 14.09 4.57 4.57
C THR A 36 14.48 3.41 5.48
N GLY A 37 14.45 2.20 4.92
CA GLY A 37 14.81 0.95 5.59
C GLY A 37 16.00 0.27 4.92
N LYS A 38 16.61 -0.71 5.62
CA LYS A 38 17.71 -1.52 5.06
C LYS A 38 17.25 -2.87 4.53
N GLN A 39 16.12 -3.37 5.01
CA GLN A 39 15.60 -4.71 4.75
C GLN A 39 14.08 -4.67 4.78
N ILE A 40 13.45 -5.68 4.20
CA ILE A 40 12.00 -5.81 4.10
C ILE A 40 11.50 -6.52 5.35
N GLU A 41 10.88 -5.77 6.26
CA GLU A 41 10.48 -6.25 7.59
C GLU A 41 9.30 -5.46 8.15
N ALA A 42 8.54 -6.05 9.06
CA ALA A 42 7.54 -5.32 9.83
C ALA A 42 8.22 -4.35 10.81
N ILE A 43 7.45 -3.42 11.37
CA ILE A 43 7.95 -2.48 12.39
C ILE A 43 8.65 -3.24 13.53
N ASN A 44 9.89 -2.85 13.82
CA ASN A 44 10.79 -3.43 14.82
C ASN A 44 11.37 -4.82 14.48
N GLY A 45 11.36 -5.26 13.22
CA GLY A 45 12.07 -6.45 12.77
C GLY A 45 11.32 -7.78 12.55
N PRO A 46 10.03 -7.96 12.94
CA PRO A 46 9.32 -9.19 12.63
C PRO A 46 9.11 -9.42 11.12
N PRO A 47 8.70 -10.64 10.72
CA PRO A 47 8.26 -10.93 9.35
C PRO A 47 7.18 -9.96 8.86
N VAL A 48 7.32 -9.47 7.61
CA VAL A 48 6.27 -8.69 6.95
C VAL A 48 5.02 -9.55 6.79
N ARG A 49 3.85 -8.90 6.81
CA ARG A 49 2.60 -9.52 6.44
C ARG A 49 2.21 -9.06 5.03
N VAL A 50 1.92 -10.01 4.15
CA VAL A 50 1.58 -9.76 2.74
C VAL A 50 0.46 -10.70 2.28
N GLY A 51 -0.23 -10.33 1.20
CA GLY A 51 -1.22 -11.21 0.54
C GLY A 51 -2.51 -10.51 0.15
N GLY A 52 -3.28 -11.18 -0.72
CA GLY A 52 -4.61 -10.74 -1.14
C GLY A 52 -5.72 -11.46 -0.37
N TYR A 53 -6.12 -12.64 -0.86
CA TYR A 53 -7.18 -13.46 -0.24
C TYR A 53 -6.76 -14.13 1.08
N TYR A 54 -5.48 -14.49 1.21
CA TYR A 54 -4.92 -15.08 2.43
C TYR A 54 -3.67 -14.31 2.84
N SER A 55 -3.61 -13.87 4.10
CA SER A 55 -2.40 -13.22 4.62
C SER A 55 -1.33 -14.27 4.90
N ARG A 56 -0.11 -14.00 4.45
CA ARG A 56 1.10 -14.76 4.74
C ARG A 56 2.05 -13.87 5.53
N ARG A 57 2.91 -14.49 6.36
CA ARG A 57 3.99 -13.80 7.07
C ARG A 57 5.31 -14.43 6.68
N SER A 58 6.29 -13.62 6.33
CA SER A 58 7.63 -14.08 5.96
C SER A 58 8.66 -12.95 6.04
N GLY A 59 9.93 -13.31 5.98
CA GLY A 59 11.04 -12.41 6.23
C GLY A 59 11.51 -12.40 7.70
N PRO A 60 12.26 -11.38 8.13
CA PRO A 60 12.72 -10.24 7.32
C PRO A 60 13.54 -10.68 6.10
N PHE A 61 13.48 -9.91 5.01
CA PHE A 61 14.26 -10.19 3.80
C PHE A 61 15.36 -9.15 3.62
N GLU A 62 16.59 -9.61 3.44
CA GLU A 62 17.74 -8.73 3.21
C GLU A 62 17.76 -8.14 1.79
N SER A 63 17.07 -8.80 0.84
CA SER A 63 16.98 -8.35 -0.55
C SER A 63 15.56 -8.40 -1.09
N GLU A 64 15.27 -7.50 -2.04
CA GLU A 64 14.03 -7.54 -2.80
C GLU A 64 13.92 -8.83 -3.64
N ASN A 65 15.04 -9.40 -4.08
CA ASN A 65 15.03 -10.66 -4.82
C ASN A 65 14.47 -11.83 -3.98
N ASP A 66 14.83 -11.91 -2.69
CA ASP A 66 14.30 -12.94 -1.78
C ASP A 66 12.80 -12.71 -1.51
N PHE A 67 12.40 -11.45 -1.37
CA PHE A 67 11.00 -11.07 -1.23
C PHE A 67 10.18 -11.44 -2.48
N ASN A 68 10.70 -11.16 -3.68
CA ASN A 68 10.07 -11.48 -4.96
C ASN A 68 9.91 -12.99 -5.13
N HIS A 69 10.93 -13.78 -4.81
CA HIS A 69 10.85 -15.25 -4.78
C HIS A 69 9.78 -15.76 -3.81
N PHE A 70 9.65 -15.14 -2.63
CA PHE A 70 8.60 -15.49 -1.69
C PHE A 70 7.19 -15.15 -2.22
N MET A 71 7.06 -14.01 -2.89
CA MET A 71 5.78 -13.53 -3.43
C MET A 71 5.29 -14.35 -4.62
N ALA A 72 6.20 -14.81 -5.49
CA ALA A 72 5.87 -15.54 -6.70
C ALA A 72 6.91 -16.63 -7.01
N PRO A 73 6.98 -17.73 -6.22
CA PRO A 73 8.05 -18.72 -6.31
C PRO A 73 8.16 -19.42 -7.67
N ASP A 74 7.06 -19.47 -8.43
CA ASP A 74 6.97 -20.11 -9.75
C ASP A 74 7.02 -19.11 -10.91
N ALA A 75 7.40 -17.84 -10.66
CA ALA A 75 7.50 -16.84 -11.71
C ALA A 75 8.63 -17.17 -12.69
N GLN A 76 8.35 -17.08 -13.99
CA GLN A 76 9.36 -17.26 -15.05
C GLN A 76 10.35 -16.08 -15.09
N GLU A 77 9.87 -14.88 -14.75
CA GLU A 77 10.64 -13.66 -14.65
C GLU A 77 10.15 -12.87 -13.43
N TYR A 78 11.10 -12.28 -12.70
CA TYR A 78 10.80 -11.36 -11.62
C TYR A 78 10.91 -9.92 -12.13
N PRO A 79 10.12 -8.98 -11.58
CA PRO A 79 10.32 -7.56 -11.79
C PRO A 79 11.71 -7.12 -11.29
N SER A 80 12.10 -5.88 -11.59
CA SER A 80 13.34 -5.29 -11.07
C SER A 80 13.41 -5.47 -9.54
N HIS A 81 14.62 -5.62 -9.02
CA HIS A 81 14.88 -5.97 -7.62
C HIS A 81 15.91 -5.05 -6.97
N ASP A 82 16.02 -3.83 -7.48
CA ASP A 82 16.95 -2.78 -7.06
C ASP A 82 16.22 -1.53 -6.55
N HIS A 83 14.94 -1.67 -6.19
CA HIS A 83 14.15 -0.57 -5.66
C HIS A 83 14.61 -0.20 -4.25
N ALA A 84 14.45 1.08 -3.91
CA ALA A 84 14.69 1.52 -2.56
C ALA A 84 13.63 0.97 -1.59
N ILE A 85 14.08 0.64 -0.38
CA ILE A 85 13.22 0.14 0.69
C ILE A 85 12.75 1.30 1.56
N HIS A 86 11.44 1.46 1.64
CA HIS A 86 10.79 2.59 2.30
C HIS A 86 9.73 2.12 3.29
N PHE A 87 9.36 3.01 4.20
CA PHE A 87 8.21 2.75 5.06
C PHE A 87 6.94 2.76 4.22
N ALA A 88 6.10 1.75 4.40
CA ALA A 88 4.85 1.59 3.68
C ALA A 88 3.74 1.16 4.63
N HIS A 89 2.51 1.49 4.25
CA HIS A 89 1.30 1.07 4.95
C HIS A 89 1.09 -0.44 4.88
N GLY A 90 1.47 -1.07 3.77
CA GLY A 90 1.36 -2.52 3.53
C GLY A 90 -0.05 -2.99 3.15
N ASP A 91 -1.08 -2.22 3.51
CA ASP A 91 -2.48 -2.43 3.10
C ASP A 91 -3.18 -1.12 2.72
N SER A 92 -2.59 -0.35 1.81
CA SER A 92 -3.03 0.99 1.41
C SER A 92 -4.31 1.02 0.53
N SER A 93 -5.14 -0.02 0.60
CA SER A 93 -6.34 -0.17 -0.22
C SER A 93 -7.37 0.94 0.03
N PRO A 94 -8.22 1.30 -0.97
CA PRO A 94 -9.22 2.37 -0.83
C PRO A 94 -10.19 2.21 0.36
N ARG A 95 -10.47 0.98 0.80
CA ARG A 95 -11.29 0.73 2.00
C ARG A 95 -10.67 1.27 3.30
N ASN A 96 -9.36 1.48 3.30
CA ASN A 96 -8.57 1.96 4.44
C ASN A 96 -8.30 3.48 4.38
N MET A 97 -8.77 4.17 3.35
CA MET A 97 -8.66 5.63 3.21
C MET A 97 -10.01 6.28 3.49
N LEU A 98 -10.10 7.15 4.49
CA LEU A 98 -11.32 7.92 4.77
C LEU A 98 -11.31 9.24 4.00
N VAL A 99 -12.44 9.58 3.40
CA VAL A 99 -12.65 10.84 2.67
C VAL A 99 -13.90 11.54 3.17
N ASP A 100 -13.82 12.85 3.40
CA ASP A 100 -14.94 13.69 3.79
C ASP A 100 -15.79 14.17 2.61
N GLU A 101 -16.86 14.89 2.90
CA GLU A 101 -17.76 15.49 1.90
C GLU A 101 -17.09 16.51 0.98
N THR A 102 -15.94 17.06 1.38
CA THR A 102 -15.14 18.01 0.59
C THR A 102 -14.07 17.32 -0.25
N SER A 103 -14.10 15.99 -0.34
CA SER A 103 -13.13 15.16 -1.05
C SER A 103 -11.69 15.31 -0.51
N GLN A 104 -11.55 15.59 0.79
CA GLN A 104 -10.28 15.54 1.49
C GLN A 104 -10.11 14.20 2.18
N ILE A 105 -8.90 13.64 2.10
CA ILE A 105 -8.52 12.46 2.89
C ILE A 105 -8.34 12.90 4.33
N THR A 106 -9.06 12.25 5.23
CA THR A 106 -9.06 12.59 6.66
C THR A 106 -8.33 11.58 7.53
N ALA A 107 -8.12 10.36 7.03
CA ALA A 107 -7.37 9.32 7.73
C ALA A 107 -6.94 8.18 6.80
N ALA A 108 -5.79 7.58 7.13
CA ALA A 108 -5.40 6.23 6.71
C ALA A 108 -5.56 5.29 7.92
N LEU A 109 -6.24 4.16 7.72
CA LEU A 109 -6.60 3.18 8.75
C LEU A 109 -5.91 1.84 8.51
N ASP A 110 -5.90 0.97 9.52
CA ASP A 110 -5.47 -0.43 9.38
C ASP A 110 -3.96 -0.63 9.13
N TRP A 111 -3.14 0.02 9.96
CA TRP A 111 -1.67 -0.01 9.91
C TRP A 111 -1.04 -1.32 10.41
N GLU A 112 -1.80 -2.40 10.64
CA GLU A 112 -1.25 -3.64 11.23
C GLU A 112 -0.27 -4.39 10.31
N TRP A 113 -0.19 -3.99 9.04
CA TRP A 113 0.70 -4.56 8.02
C TRP A 113 1.87 -3.62 7.70
N ALA A 114 1.94 -2.47 8.37
CA ALA A 114 2.96 -1.48 8.11
C ALA A 114 4.37 -2.00 8.42
N GLY A 115 5.33 -1.52 7.64
CA GLY A 115 6.70 -1.99 7.69
C GLY A 115 7.53 -1.38 6.58
N TRP A 116 8.68 -1.99 6.34
CA TRP A 116 9.63 -1.61 5.32
C TRP A 116 9.43 -2.51 4.10
N PHE A 117 9.20 -1.90 2.93
CA PHE A 117 8.87 -2.60 1.68
C PHE A 117 9.52 -1.87 0.49
N PRO A 118 9.64 -2.53 -0.68
CA PRO A 118 9.95 -1.84 -1.94
C PRO A 118 8.97 -0.70 -2.24
N GLU A 119 9.47 0.40 -2.83
CA GLU A 119 8.73 1.66 -3.04
C GLU A 119 7.36 1.53 -3.74
N TYR A 120 7.18 0.51 -4.58
CA TYR A 120 5.96 0.27 -5.34
C TYR A 120 4.84 -0.43 -4.56
N CYS A 121 5.12 -1.02 -3.40
CA CYS A 121 4.19 -1.95 -2.74
C CYS A 121 2.81 -1.32 -2.44
N ASP A 122 2.79 -0.11 -1.86
CA ASP A 122 1.53 0.58 -1.57
C ASP A 122 0.79 1.01 -2.84
N VAL A 123 1.51 1.35 -3.91
CA VAL A 123 0.90 1.70 -5.20
C VAL A 123 0.21 0.47 -5.80
N VAL A 124 0.91 -0.68 -5.85
CA VAL A 124 0.35 -1.94 -6.33
C VAL A 124 -0.89 -2.34 -5.50
N ARG A 125 -0.83 -2.16 -4.18
CA ARG A 125 -1.93 -2.53 -3.29
C ARG A 125 -3.20 -1.72 -3.55
N MET A 126 -3.08 -0.45 -3.92
CA MET A 126 -4.21 0.38 -4.33
C MET A 126 -4.87 -0.10 -5.62
N PHE A 127 -4.07 -0.55 -6.59
CA PHE A 127 -4.59 -1.02 -7.88
C PHE A 127 -5.32 -2.36 -7.78
N VAL A 128 -4.81 -3.27 -6.96
CA VAL A 128 -5.38 -4.62 -6.77
C VAL A 128 -6.76 -4.56 -6.12
N ASP A 129 -7.01 -3.61 -5.22
CA ASP A 129 -8.32 -3.42 -4.57
C ASP A 129 -9.08 -2.21 -5.12
N THR A 130 -9.08 -2.07 -6.45
CA THR A 130 -9.77 -0.95 -7.10
C THR A 130 -11.29 -1.04 -6.87
N PRO A 131 -11.95 0.07 -6.50
CA PRO A 131 -13.39 0.06 -6.25
C PRO A 131 -14.13 -0.16 -7.57
N SER A 132 -14.63 -1.38 -7.79
CA SER A 132 -15.43 -1.73 -8.95
C SER A 132 -16.93 -1.71 -8.60
N LYS A 133 -17.78 -1.55 -9.62
CA LYS A 133 -19.20 -1.85 -9.48
C LYS A 133 -19.30 -3.36 -9.27
N LYS A 134 -19.63 -3.79 -8.06
CA LYS A 134 -20.12 -5.15 -7.84
C LYS A 134 -21.41 -5.39 -8.63
#